data_AF-A0A1D2MTD9-F1
#
_entry.id   AF-A0A1D2MTD9-F1
#
_cell.length_a   1.000
_cell.length_b   1.000
_cell.length_c   1.000
_cell.angle_alpha   90.00
_cell.angle_beta   90.00
_cell.angle_gamma   90.00
#
_symmetry.space_group_name_H-M   'P 1'
#
loop_
_entity.id
_entity.type
_entity.pdbx_description
1 polymer ?
#
loop_
_entity_poly.entity_id
_entity_poly.type
_entity_poly.pdbx_seq_one_letter_code
_entity_poly.pdbx_strand_id
1 'polypeptide(L)'
;VQEVFGRKVTNEDFELIIVNDDGSGSSEHVVNVSLYCELIRKINFHASSLGKDGKFQLFICLCAREHLLPRLPQIMANLDITRQMYDDHSFLRNPDLLQDMVQVLLALDDYDIILEHSLTKGID
;
A
#
# COMPACT_ATOMS: atom_id res chain seq x y z
N VAL A 1 -6.97 9.51 -12.65
CA VAL A 1 -7.84 8.78 -11.71
C VAL A 1 -7.42 7.33 -11.76
N GLN A 2 -7.08 6.67 -10.66
CA GLN A 2 -6.83 5.23 -10.62
C GLN A 2 -7.98 4.51 -9.91
N GLU A 3 -8.47 3.43 -10.51
CA GLU A 3 -9.37 2.48 -9.85
C GLU A 3 -8.45 1.54 -9.14
N VAL A 4 -8.63 1.47 -7.83
CA VAL A 4 -8.13 0.37 -7.04
C VAL A 4 -9.42 -0.28 -6.54
N PHE A 5 -9.74 -1.43 -7.13
CA PHE A 5 -10.89 -2.28 -6.78
C PHE A 5 -12.29 -1.66 -6.91
N GLY A 6 -12.63 -1.07 -8.05
CA GLY A 6 -14.05 -0.81 -8.40
C GLY A 6 -14.70 0.44 -7.80
N ARG A 7 -13.98 1.22 -6.99
CA ARG A 7 -14.28 2.65 -6.74
C ARG A 7 -13.02 3.49 -6.97
N LYS A 8 -13.23 4.80 -7.22
CA LYS A 8 -12.14 5.77 -7.32
C LYS A 8 -11.52 5.92 -5.92
N VAL A 9 -10.54 5.09 -5.59
CA VAL A 9 -9.74 5.29 -4.39
C VAL A 9 -8.74 6.39 -4.71
N THR A 10 -8.93 7.57 -4.15
CA THR A 10 -8.00 8.70 -4.34
C THR A 10 -6.91 8.64 -3.27
N ASN A 11 -5.85 9.43 -3.43
CA ASN A 11 -4.81 9.58 -2.41
C ASN A 11 -5.38 10.02 -1.04
N GLU A 12 -6.59 10.59 -1.04
CA GLU A 12 -7.30 11.08 0.15
C GLU A 12 -7.82 9.93 1.02
N ASP A 13 -8.07 8.74 0.45
CA ASP A 13 -8.55 7.57 1.22
C ASP A 13 -7.44 6.97 2.10
N PHE A 14 -6.17 7.11 1.70
CA PHE A 14 -5.03 6.76 2.54
C PHE A 14 -4.77 7.81 3.63
N GLU A 15 -5.13 9.08 3.39
CA GLU A 15 -5.02 10.14 4.40
C GLU A 15 -6.09 10.02 5.50
N LEU A 16 -7.26 9.43 5.22
CA LEU A 16 -8.28 9.12 6.24
C LEU A 16 -7.79 8.14 7.32
N ILE A 17 -6.83 7.27 6.99
CA ILE A 17 -6.17 6.35 7.94
C ILE A 17 -5.35 7.16 8.96
N ILE A 18 -4.76 8.27 8.54
CA ILE A 18 -3.93 9.15 9.39
C ILE A 18 -4.81 10.00 10.31
N VAL A 19 -6.00 10.38 9.86
CA VAL A 19 -6.88 11.32 10.60
C VAL A 19 -7.79 10.62 11.62
N ASN A 20 -8.14 9.35 11.41
CA ASN A 20 -9.03 8.61 12.32
C ASN A 20 -8.28 7.85 13.43
N ASP A 21 -6.94 7.90 13.49
CA ASP A 21 -6.19 7.40 14.64
C ASP A 21 -6.28 8.44 15.77
N ASP A 22 -7.25 8.27 16.67
CA ASP A 22 -7.45 9.06 17.89
C ASP A 22 -6.32 8.83 18.92
N GLY A 23 -5.06 9.03 18.51
CA GLY A 23 -3.90 9.24 19.39
C GLY A 23 -3.53 8.08 20.32
N SER A 24 -4.06 6.87 20.11
CA SER A 24 -3.76 5.70 20.95
C SER A 24 -2.85 4.67 20.27
N GLY A 25 -2.54 4.84 18.97
CA GLY A 25 -1.56 4.04 18.24
C GLY A 25 -0.14 4.48 18.57
N SER A 26 0.67 3.57 19.12
CA SER A 26 2.11 3.74 19.33
C SER A 26 2.80 4.40 18.13
N SER A 27 3.66 5.39 18.37
CA SER A 27 4.30 6.28 17.36
C SER A 27 4.87 5.61 16.11
N GLU A 28 5.14 4.31 16.13
CA GLU A 28 5.60 3.51 15.00
C GLU A 28 4.52 3.31 13.91
N HIS A 29 3.24 3.21 14.27
CA HIS A 29 2.15 3.03 13.30
C HIS A 29 1.93 4.27 12.42
N VAL A 30 2.00 5.47 13.01
CA VAL A 30 1.81 6.75 12.31
C VAL A 30 2.95 7.02 11.32
N VAL A 31 4.19 6.68 11.71
CA VAL A 31 5.37 6.85 10.85
C VAL A 31 5.27 5.96 9.60
N ASN A 32 4.77 4.73 9.73
CA ASN A 32 4.65 3.80 8.60
C ASN A 32 3.65 4.29 7.51
N VAL A 33 2.50 4.85 7.88
CA VAL A 33 1.49 5.31 6.89
C VAL A 33 2.00 6.47 6.04
N SER A 34 2.76 7.40 6.64
CA SER A 34 3.31 8.55 5.93
C SER A 34 4.24 8.18 4.77
N LEU A 35 5.01 7.09 4.91
CA LEU A 35 5.91 6.57 3.86
C LEU A 35 5.12 6.10 2.63
N TYR A 36 4.02 5.35 2.84
CA TYR A 36 3.14 4.94 1.73
C TYR A 36 2.51 6.15 1.05
N CYS A 37 2.03 7.13 1.81
CA CYS A 37 1.45 8.36 1.26
C CYS A 37 2.48 9.15 0.43
N GLU A 38 3.73 9.24 0.89
CA GLU A 38 4.79 9.89 0.13
C GLU A 38 5.07 9.18 -1.20
N LEU A 39 5.21 7.85 -1.17
CA LEU A 39 5.38 7.03 -2.39
C LEU A 39 4.22 7.26 -3.36
N ILE A 40 2.98 7.20 -2.88
CA ILE A 40 1.79 7.43 -3.71
C ILE A 40 1.79 8.84 -4.32
N ARG A 41 2.20 9.88 -3.57
CA ARG A 41 2.32 11.25 -4.10
C ARG A 41 3.38 11.35 -5.20
N LYS A 42 4.58 10.81 -4.95
CA LYS A 42 5.69 10.77 -5.93
C LYS A 42 5.27 10.06 -7.21
N ILE A 43 4.68 8.87 -7.08
CA ILE A 43 4.17 8.08 -8.20
C ILE A 43 3.11 8.86 -9.00
N ASN A 44 2.17 9.52 -8.32
CA ASN A 44 1.13 10.27 -9.02
C ASN A 44 1.66 11.47 -9.79
N PHE A 45 2.71 12.12 -9.28
CA PHE A 45 3.36 13.26 -9.92
C PHE A 45 4.24 12.82 -11.09
N HIS A 46 5.09 11.81 -10.90
CA HIS A 46 6.14 11.43 -11.86
C HIS A 46 5.70 10.39 -12.89
N ALA A 47 4.75 9.51 -12.56
CA ALA A 47 4.26 8.46 -13.45
C ALA A 47 2.90 8.80 -14.08
N SER A 48 2.67 10.07 -14.45
CA SER A 48 1.38 10.56 -14.96
C SER A 48 0.93 9.87 -16.26
N SER A 49 1.86 9.32 -17.04
CA SER A 49 1.59 8.52 -18.24
C SER A 49 1.11 7.09 -17.94
N LEU A 50 1.33 6.58 -16.73
CA LEU A 50 0.86 5.25 -16.35
C LEU A 50 -0.64 5.25 -16.02
N GLY A 51 -1.31 4.23 -16.52
CA GLY A 51 -2.68 3.89 -16.15
C GLY A 51 -2.81 3.39 -14.71
N LYS A 52 -4.04 3.05 -14.32
CA LYS A 52 -4.48 2.62 -12.98
C LYS A 52 -3.68 1.44 -12.43
N ASP A 53 -3.57 0.42 -13.24
CA ASP A 53 -2.83 -0.79 -12.87
C ASP A 53 -1.32 -0.53 -12.88
N GLY A 54 -0.83 0.28 -13.83
CA GLY A 54 0.59 0.61 -13.96
C GLY A 54 1.15 1.32 -12.73
N LYS A 55 0.45 2.32 -12.19
CA LYS A 55 0.95 2.95 -10.95
C LYS A 55 0.74 2.08 -9.70
N PHE A 56 -0.28 1.22 -9.67
CA PHE A 56 -0.43 0.26 -8.58
C PHE A 56 0.72 -0.76 -8.57
N GLN A 57 1.06 -1.32 -9.74
CA GLN A 57 2.21 -2.21 -9.91
C GLN A 57 3.51 -1.51 -9.48
N LEU A 58 3.72 -0.25 -9.91
CA LEU A 58 4.88 0.54 -9.50
C LEU A 58 4.92 0.77 -7.99
N PHE A 59 3.78 1.06 -7.36
CA PHE A 59 3.66 1.19 -5.91
C PHE A 59 4.06 -0.10 -5.18
N ILE A 60 3.59 -1.26 -5.64
CA ILE A 60 3.97 -2.57 -5.07
C ILE A 60 5.47 -2.82 -5.22
N CYS A 61 6.05 -2.55 -6.40
CA CYS A 61 7.48 -2.69 -6.64
C CYS A 61 8.32 -1.80 -5.71
N LEU A 62 7.92 -0.53 -5.52
CA LEU A 62 8.60 0.39 -4.62
C LEU A 62 8.44 -0.04 -3.15
N CYS A 63 7.25 -0.46 -2.73
CA CYS A 63 7.07 -1.02 -1.38
C CYS A 63 7.93 -2.25 -1.14
N ALA A 64 8.13 -3.09 -2.17
CA ALA A 64 9.00 -4.26 -2.06
C ALA A 64 10.47 -3.86 -1.91
N ARG A 65 10.94 -2.89 -2.70
CA ARG A 65 12.31 -2.34 -2.59
C ARG A 65 12.59 -1.68 -1.24
N GLU A 66 11.62 -0.96 -0.69
CA GLU A 66 11.78 -0.23 0.57
C GLU A 66 11.43 -1.09 1.81
N HIS A 67 11.24 -2.41 1.67
CA HIS A 67 10.85 -3.33 2.75
C HIS A 67 9.56 -2.94 3.50
N LEU A 68 8.63 -2.30 2.76
CA LEU A 68 7.33 -1.87 3.25
C LEU A 68 6.20 -2.84 2.86
N LEU A 69 6.44 -3.72 1.90
CA LEU A 69 5.40 -4.58 1.33
C LEU A 69 4.76 -5.55 2.34
N PRO A 70 5.49 -6.22 3.27
CA PRO A 70 4.88 -7.18 4.18
C PRO A 70 3.83 -6.60 5.12
N ARG A 71 3.97 -5.31 5.46
CA ARG A 71 3.07 -4.60 6.40
C ARG A 71 1.81 -4.07 5.72
N LEU A 72 1.88 -3.82 4.41
CA LEU A 72 0.80 -3.18 3.65
C LEU A 72 -0.55 -3.94 3.74
N PRO A 73 -0.63 -5.28 3.60
CA PRO A 73 -1.90 -6.00 3.69
C PRO A 73 -2.57 -5.86 5.06
N GLN A 74 -1.79 -5.85 6.14
CA GLN A 74 -2.32 -5.68 7.50
C GLN A 74 -2.87 -4.27 7.71
N ILE A 75 -2.18 -3.25 7.19
CA ILE A 75 -2.67 -1.87 7.19
C ILE A 75 -4.00 -1.80 6.44
N MET A 76 -4.06 -2.38 5.24
CA MET A 76 -5.29 -2.42 4.44
C MET A 76 -6.43 -3.14 5.16
N ALA A 77 -6.18 -4.28 5.80
CA ALA A 77 -7.20 -5.05 6.51
C ALA A 77 -7.87 -4.28 7.67
N ASN A 78 -7.15 -3.33 8.27
CA ASN A 78 -7.64 -2.50 9.37
C ASN A 78 -8.50 -1.31 8.91
N LEU A 79 -8.61 -1.06 7.61
CA LEU A 79 -9.34 0.09 7.10
C LEU A 79 -10.83 -0.19 6.96
N ASP A 80 -11.67 0.77 7.35
CA ASP A 80 -13.12 0.66 7.17
C ASP A 80 -13.52 0.54 5.69
N ILE A 81 -12.77 1.17 4.79
CA ILE A 81 -13.00 1.01 3.35
C ILE A 81 -12.83 -0.45 2.90
N THR A 82 -11.92 -1.21 3.52
CA THR A 82 -11.75 -2.64 3.21
C THR A 82 -12.97 -3.44 3.61
N ARG A 83 -13.63 -3.10 4.73
CA ARG A 83 -14.91 -3.73 5.12
C ARG A 83 -16.05 -3.38 4.17
N GLN A 84 -16.02 -2.19 3.58
CA GLN A 84 -17.04 -1.75 2.61
C GLN A 84 -16.83 -2.32 1.21
N MET A 85 -15.57 -2.58 0.84
CA MET A 85 -15.18 -2.99 -0.52
C MET A 85 -15.05 -4.51 -0.68
N TYR A 86 -14.85 -5.24 0.41
CA TYR A 86 -14.64 -6.69 0.38
C TYR A 86 -15.65 -7.45 1.24
N ASP A 87 -16.11 -8.59 0.72
CA ASP A 87 -17.01 -9.50 1.43
C ASP A 87 -16.38 -10.08 2.72
N ASP A 88 -17.21 -10.51 3.67
CA ASP A 88 -16.78 -11.03 4.97
C ASP A 88 -15.81 -12.22 4.87
N HIS A 89 -15.90 -13.01 3.80
CA HIS A 89 -15.03 -14.17 3.53
C HIS A 89 -13.88 -13.88 2.55
N SER A 90 -13.67 -12.61 2.20
CA SER A 90 -12.57 -12.20 1.33
C SER A 90 -11.21 -12.42 2.00
N PHE A 91 -10.19 -12.50 1.14
CA PHE A 91 -8.81 -12.74 1.57
C PHE A 91 -8.31 -11.71 2.60
N LEU A 92 -8.55 -10.41 2.36
CA LEU A 92 -8.10 -9.33 3.26
C LEU A 92 -8.88 -9.28 4.59
N ARG A 93 -10.03 -9.93 4.68
CA ARG A 93 -10.88 -9.95 5.89
C ARG A 93 -10.78 -11.26 6.67
N ASN A 94 -10.17 -12.28 6.10
CA ASN A 94 -9.86 -13.52 6.78
C ASN A 94 -8.45 -13.45 7.40
N PRO A 95 -8.32 -13.49 8.74
CA PRO A 95 -7.03 -13.33 9.41
C PRO A 95 -6.03 -14.45 9.08
N ASP A 96 -6.49 -15.68 8.86
CA ASP A 96 -5.63 -16.81 8.53
C ASP A 96 -5.01 -16.64 7.13
N LEU A 97 -5.85 -16.30 6.15
CA LEU A 97 -5.40 -16.05 4.77
C LEU A 97 -4.48 -14.83 4.70
N LEU A 98 -4.83 -13.76 5.41
CA LEU A 98 -4.00 -12.57 5.51
C LEU A 98 -2.62 -12.90 6.10
N GLN A 99 -2.58 -13.71 7.16
CA GLN A 99 -1.33 -14.14 7.78
C GLN A 99 -0.49 -14.97 6.80
N ASP A 100 -1.09 -15.91 6.06
CA ASP A 100 -0.40 -16.71 5.04
C ASP A 100 0.25 -15.82 3.96
N MET A 101 -0.45 -14.78 3.48
CA MET A 101 0.12 -13.82 2.54
C MET A 101 1.28 -13.02 3.15
N VAL A 102 1.12 -12.54 4.39
CA VAL A 102 2.19 -11.80 5.06
C VAL A 102 3.43 -12.66 5.21
N GLN A 103 3.29 -13.97 5.49
CA GLN A 103 4.45 -14.89 5.54
C GLN A 103 5.16 -15.01 4.18
N VAL A 104 4.42 -15.09 3.08
CA VAL A 104 5.01 -15.09 1.73
C VAL A 104 5.75 -13.79 1.44
N LEU A 105 5.18 -12.65 1.85
CA LEU A 105 5.82 -11.34 1.66
C LEU A 105 7.04 -11.14 2.56
N LEU A 106 7.02 -11.65 3.79
CA LEU A 106 8.19 -11.64 4.69
C LEU A 106 9.34 -12.46 4.11
N ALA A 107 9.05 -13.60 3.47
CA ALA A 107 10.09 -14.38 2.79
C ALA A 107 10.72 -13.63 1.59
N LEU A 108 9.99 -12.68 0.99
CA LEU A 108 10.52 -11.78 -0.04
C LEU A 108 11.33 -10.62 0.57
N ASP A 109 11.06 -10.24 1.82
CA ASP A 109 11.66 -9.10 2.52
C ASP A 109 13.16 -9.31 2.82
N ASP A 110 13.65 -10.55 2.78
CA ASP A 110 15.08 -10.88 2.95
C ASP A 110 15.95 -10.46 1.74
N TYR A 111 15.35 -9.95 0.66
CA TYR A 111 16.05 -9.62 -0.59
C TYR A 111 15.97 -8.14 -0.92
N ASP A 112 17.11 -7.53 -1.23
CA ASP A 112 17.19 -6.18 -1.79
C ASP A 112 16.69 -6.19 -3.26
N ILE A 113 15.48 -5.68 -3.49
CA ILE A 113 14.90 -5.63 -4.83
C ILE A 113 15.41 -4.40 -5.58
N ILE A 114 16.23 -4.62 -6.61
CA ILE A 114 16.73 -3.55 -7.48
C ILE A 114 15.74 -3.33 -8.63
N LEU A 115 15.19 -2.12 -8.72
CA LEU A 115 14.33 -1.69 -9.83
C LEU A 115 15.16 -0.98 -10.90
N GLU A 116 14.80 -1.17 -12.17
CA GLU A 116 15.45 -0.44 -13.26
C GLU A 116 15.18 1.07 -13.16
N HIS A 117 16.18 1.89 -13.47
CA HIS A 117 16.05 3.36 -13.48
C HIS A 117 14.95 3.88 -14.41
N SER A 118 14.58 3.11 -15.44
CA SER A 118 13.47 3.42 -16.33
C SER A 118 12.13 3.49 -15.58
N LEU A 119 11.97 2.68 -14.51
CA LEU A 119 10.78 2.60 -13.67
C LEU A 119 10.79 3.62 -12.52
N THR A 120 11.96 3.99 -12.01
CA THR A 120 12.10 4.86 -10.83
C THR A 120 12.35 6.33 -11.17
N LYS A 121 12.40 6.68 -12.46
CA LYS A 121 12.73 8.02 -12.93
C LYS A 121 11.84 9.10 -12.31
N GLY A 122 12.46 9.96 -11.51
CA GLY A 122 11.80 11.08 -10.82
C GLY A 122 11.15 10.70 -9.49
N ILE A 123 11.11 9.43 -9.11
CA ILE A 123 10.58 8.97 -7.82
C ILE A 123 11.69 8.84 -6.77
N ASP A 124 12.88 8.41 -7.21
CA ASP A 124 14.11 8.34 -6.39
C ASP A 124 14.67 9.73 -6.04
#